data_AF-A0A2N8PYP3-F1
#
_entry.id   AF-A0A2N8PYP3-F1
#
_cell.length_a   1.000
_cell.length_b   1.000
_cell.length_c   1.000
_cell.angle_alpha   90.00
_cell.angle_beta   90.00
_cell.angle_gamma   90.00
#
_symmetry.space_group_name_H-M   'P 1'
#
loop_
_entity.id
_entity.type
_entity.pdbx_description
1 polymer ?
#
loop_
_entity_poly.entity_id
_entity_poly.type
_entity_poly.pdbx_seq_one_letter_code
_entity_poly.pdbx_strand_id
1 'polypeptide(L)' 'MSIELERSLELRKLHLEKEDQECNHEYEKEFFNDIPTGDYACKKCGKSISKSFYIELMKVKQALD' A
#
# COMPACT_ATOMS: atom_id res chain seq x y z
N MET A 1 9.18 24.43 17.69
CA MET A 1 8.53 23.17 17.31
C MET A 1 9.17 22.06 18.14
N SER A 2 8.43 21.07 18.64
CA SER A 2 9.08 19.96 19.37
C SER A 2 9.80 19.04 18.38
N ILE A 3 10.93 18.46 18.81
CA ILE A 3 11.74 17.53 17.99
C ILE A 3 10.90 16.35 17.49
N GLU A 4 9.95 15.87 18.31
CA GLU A 4 9.02 14.80 17.93
C GLU A 4 8.06 15.21 16.81
N LEU A 5 7.59 16.46 16.81
CA LEU A 5 6.72 16.98 15.76
C LEU A 5 7.47 17.13 14.44
N GLU A 6 8.71 17.64 14.47
CA GLU A 6 9.59 17.75 13.30
C GLU A 6 9.83 16.37 12.66
N ARG A 7 10.23 15.39 13.48
CA ARG A 7 10.45 14.02 13.03
C ARG A 7 9.18 13.37 12.45
N SER A 8 8.02 13.64 13.03
CA SER A 8 6.74 13.14 12.50
C SER A 8 6.36 13.75 11.15
N LEU A 9 6.69 15.03 10.94
CA LEU A 9 6.43 15.75 9.69
C LEU A 9 7.38 15.30 8.58
N GLU A 10 8.65 15.06 8.89
CA GLU A 10 9.62 14.51 7.94
C GLU A 10 9.23 13.10 7.50
N LEU A 11 8.80 12.25 8.44
CA LEU A 11 8.29 10.92 8.10
C LEU A 11 7.05 11.01 7.21
N ARG A 12 6.12 11.93 7.47
CA ARG A 12 4.95 12.13 6.59
C ARG A 12 5.36 12.60 5.20
N LYS A 13 6.30 13.55 5.08
CA LYS A 13 6.83 14.00 3.78
C LYS A 13 7.46 12.85 3.00
N LEU A 14 8.28 12.03 3.64
CA LEU A 14 8.88 10.84 3.01
C LEU A 14 7.83 9.80 2.56
N HIS A 15 6.72 9.66 3.29
CA HIS A 15 5.61 8.80 2.86
C HIS A 15 4.86 9.39 1.65
N LEU A 16 4.58 10.69 1.66
CA LEU A 16 3.96 11.40 0.52
C LEU A 16 4.85 11.35 -0.73
N GLU A 17 6.15 11.57 -0.59
CA GLU A 17 7.13 11.48 -1.70
C GLU A 17 7.28 10.05 -2.24
N LYS A 18 7.05 9.03 -1.41
CA LYS A 18 7.04 7.61 -1.85
C LYS A 18 5.71 7.18 -2.48
N GLU A 19 4.60 7.87 -2.19
CA GLU A 19 3.31 7.61 -2.85
C GLU A 19 3.30 8.07 -4.32
N ASP A 20 4.25 8.92 -4.73
CA ASP A 20 4.39 9.44 -6.11
C ASP A 20 5.33 8.61 -7.02
N GLN A 21 5.84 7.47 -6.55
CA GLN A 21 6.38 6.49 -7.50
C GLN A 21 5.19 5.86 -8.22
N GLU A 22 5.03 6.13 -9.52
CA GLU A 22 4.11 5.44 -10.42
C GLU A 22 4.23 3.93 -10.22
N CYS A 23 3.39 3.43 -9.32
CA CYS A 23 3.33 2.04 -8.97
C CYS A 23 2.03 1.55 -9.57
N ASN A 24 2.12 0.61 -10.51
CA ASN A 24 0.94 -0.06 -11.06
C ASN A 24 0.17 -0.87 -10.01
N HIS A 25 0.61 -0.85 -8.74
CA HIS A 25 0.00 -1.48 -7.60
C HIS A 25 -0.41 -2.93 -7.92
N GLU A 26 0.56 -3.69 -8.42
CA GLU A 26 0.44 -5.14 -8.54
C GLU A 26 0.48 -5.72 -7.13
N TYR A 27 -0.71 -5.84 -6.55
CA TYR A 27 -0.92 -6.39 -5.22
C TYR A 27 -0.90 -7.91 -5.31
N GLU A 28 0.00 -8.53 -4.55
CA GLU A 28 0.10 -9.98 -4.40
C GLU A 28 -0.40 -10.39 -3.02
N LYS A 29 -0.83 -11.65 -2.88
CA LYS A 29 -1.28 -12.16 -1.59
C LYS A 29 -0.12 -12.16 -0.59
N GLU A 30 -0.38 -11.64 0.60
CA GLU A 30 0.61 -11.61 1.67
C GLU A 30 0.60 -12.93 2.46
N PHE A 31 1.80 -13.37 2.83
CA PHE A 31 2.04 -14.57 3.62
C PHE A 31 2.90 -14.20 4.83
N PHE A 32 2.49 -14.67 6.00
CA PHE A 32 3.25 -14.57 7.23
C PHE A 32 3.61 -15.99 7.69
N ASN A 33 4.90 -16.33 7.69
CA ASN A 33 5.39 -17.68 7.98
C ASN A 33 4.71 -18.76 7.13
N ASP A 34 4.64 -18.57 5.81
CA ASP A 34 3.96 -19.44 4.85
C ASP A 34 2.43 -19.57 5.03
N ILE A 35 1.85 -18.84 5.99
CA ILE A 35 0.40 -18.78 6.20
C ILE A 35 -0.16 -17.55 5.47
N PRO A 36 -1.14 -17.71 4.56
CA PRO A 36 -1.75 -16.56 3.90
C PRO A 36 -2.52 -15.72 4.94
N THR A 37 -2.16 -14.44 5.06
CA THR A 37 -2.82 -13.51 6.01
C THR A 37 -4.22 -13.11 5.53
N GLY A 38 -4.47 -13.26 4.23
CA GLY A 38 -5.70 -12.85 3.57
C GLY A 38 -5.61 -11.46 2.96
N ASP A 39 -4.64 -10.66 3.39
CA ASP A 39 -4.36 -9.34 2.86
C ASP A 39 -3.47 -9.41 1.61
N TYR A 40 -3.41 -8.30 0.89
CA TYR A 40 -2.63 -8.18 -0.33
C TYR A 40 -1.62 -7.04 -0.19
N ALA A 41 -0.37 -7.29 -0.54
CA ALA A 41 0.71 -6.32 -0.44
C ALA A 41 1.34 -6.07 -1.81
N CYS A 42 1.61 -4.80 -2.11
CA CYS A 42 2.39 -4.46 -3.29
C CYS A 42 3.88 -4.62 -2.98
N LYS A 43 4.58 -5.48 -3.72
CA LYS A 43 6.02 -5.71 -3.54
C LYS A 43 6.89 -4.50 -3.89
N LYS A 44 6.38 -3.57 -4.70
CA LYS A 44 7.11 -2.36 -5.13
C LYS A 44 7.08 -1.25 -4.09
N CYS A 45 5.89 -0.87 -3.61
CA CYS A 45 5.75 0.22 -2.65
C CYS A 45 5.55 -0.23 -1.19
N GLY A 46 5.39 -1.54 -0.95
CA GLY A 46 5.16 -2.09 0.39
C GLY A 46 3.77 -1.80 0.97
N LYS A 47 2.87 -1.20 0.18
CA LYS A 47 1.50 -0.89 0.61
C LYS A 47 0.69 -2.17 0.74
N SER A 48 0.13 -2.42 1.92
CA SER A 48 -0.81 -3.51 2.18
C SER A 48 -2.25 -3.00 2.11
N ILE A 49 -3.13 -3.81 1.53
CA ILE A 49 -4.57 -3.57 1.46
C ILE A 49 -5.33 -4.84 1.87
N SER A 50 -6.54 -4.66 2.38
CA SER A 50 -7.39 -5.78 2.76
C SER A 50 -7.94 -6.51 1.53
N LYS A 51 -8.32 -7.78 1.72
CA LYS A 51 -8.98 -8.58 0.68
C LYS A 51 -10.21 -7.90 0.07
N SER A 52 -11.06 -7.29 0.90
CA SER A 52 -12.29 -6.63 0.44
C SER A 52 -11.98 -5.46 -0.49
N PHE A 53 -11.01 -4.62 -0.09
CA PHE A 53 -10.57 -3.48 -0.89
C PHE A 53 -9.92 -3.92 -2.21
N TYR A 54 -9.12 -4.99 -2.20
CA TYR A 54 -8.55 -5.57 -3.41
C TYR A 54 -9.62 -6.05 -4.40
N ILE A 55 -10.69 -6.70 -3.91
CA ILE A 55 -11.81 -7.14 -4.76
C ILE A 55 -12.52 -5.94 -5.39
N GLU A 56 -12.75 -4.85 -4.63
CA GLU A 56 -13.34 -3.62 -5.17
C GLU A 56 -12.45 -2.98 -6.24
N LEU A 57 -11.15 -2.88 -5.99
CA LEU A 57 -10.16 -2.40 -6.97
C LEU A 57 -10.22 -3.19 -8.29
N MET A 58 -10.27 -4.51 -8.21
CA MET A 58 -10.32 -5.38 -9.40
C MET A 58 -11.63 -5.23 -10.17
N LYS A 59 -12.76 -5.03 -9.48
CA LYS A 59 -14.05 -4.73 -10.14
C LYS A 59 -14.01 -3.41 -10.90
N VAL A 60 -13.42 -2.37 -10.31
CA VAL A 60 -13.28 -1.06 -10.96
C VAL A 60 -12.37 -1.17 -12.19
N LYS A 61 -11.25 -1.89 -12.07
CA LYS A 61 -10.33 -2.13 -13.18
C LYS A 61 -10.99 -2.87 -14.34
N GLN A 62 -11.82 -3.87 -14.06
CA GLN A 62 -12.56 -4.63 -15.07
C GLN A 62 -13.69 -3.81 -15.74
N ALA A 63 -14.19 -2.77 -15.10
CA ALA A 63 -15.22 -1.89 -15.67
C ALA A 63 -14.65 -0.77 -16.56
N LEU A 64 -13.33 -0.56 -16.52
CA LEU A 64 -12.61 0.45 -17.31
C LEU A 64 -11.96 -0.14 -18.58
N ASP A 65 -11.98 -1.47 -18.75
CA ASP A 65 -11.58 -2.22 -19.95
C ASP A 65 -12.79 -2.46 -20.87
#